data_AF-A0A9P8F1Z1-F1
#
_entry.id   AF-A0A9P8F1Z1-F1
#
_cell.length_a   1.000
_cell.length_b   1.000
_cell.length_c   1.000
_cell.angle_alpha   90.00
_cell.angle_beta   90.00
_cell.angle_gamma   90.00
#
_symmetry.space_group_name_H-M   'P 1'
#
loop_
_entity.id
_entity.type
_entity.pdbx_description
1 polymer ?
#
loop_
_entity_poly.entity_id
_entity_poly.type
_entity_poly.pdbx_seq_one_letter_code
_entity_poly.pdbx_strand_id
1 'polypeptide(L)'
;CRLGSRTHWLSNYGAGTTDYWSNRFQWLPSNVAFSDNDGVKIMSYINNLHPKHHKSIYPVIEKFIAKSIPAWDLVLSSYVVRNVNELRVPMTGTEYEFPLGERAPGHVGSEFTEDDDEFYEVKEQWVRDNRVLIKPDALTYDPVIRKGSNAVEPLNLREHFKKSGIQVIVKLANIHLTPTNPEYSGGSWHIEGKLNEHICATALYYYDNE
;
A
#
# COMPACT_ATOMS: atom_id res chain seq x y z
N CYS A 1 12.69 23.69 13.21
CA CYS A 1 11.48 24.44 12.80
C CYS A 1 10.36 24.09 13.76
N ARG A 2 9.71 25.08 14.38
CA ARG A 2 8.91 24.92 15.61
C ARG A 2 7.66 24.04 15.43
N LEU A 3 7.51 23.10 16.36
CA LEU A 3 6.26 22.43 16.73
C LEU A 3 5.27 23.46 17.32
N GLY A 4 3.99 23.33 16.99
CA GLY A 4 2.90 24.05 17.66
C GLY A 4 1.66 24.25 16.79
N SER A 5 0.55 23.67 17.23
CA SER A 5 -0.85 23.95 16.87
C SER A 5 -1.28 23.80 15.40
N ARG A 6 -1.85 22.64 15.08
CA ARG A 6 -3.13 22.52 14.34
C ARG A 6 -3.63 21.07 14.46
N THR A 7 -4.58 20.86 15.37
CA THR A 7 -5.53 19.75 15.33
C THR A 7 -6.65 20.15 14.37
N HIS A 8 -6.46 19.91 13.07
CA HIS A 8 -7.56 19.80 12.13
C HIS A 8 -7.38 18.47 11.43
N TRP A 9 -8.08 17.46 11.94
CA TRP A 9 -8.37 16.27 11.14
C TRP A 9 -9.51 16.66 10.20
N LEU A 10 -9.21 16.70 8.91
CA LEU A 10 -10.13 16.62 7.76
C LEU A 10 -11.11 17.80 7.55
N SER A 11 -10.82 18.68 6.59
CA SER A 11 -11.84 19.54 5.98
C SER A 11 -12.58 18.79 4.87
N ASN A 12 -13.92 18.89 4.84
CA ASN A 12 -14.83 18.27 3.88
C ASN A 12 -14.85 18.88 2.47
N TYR A 13 -13.99 19.87 2.18
CA TYR A 13 -13.74 20.34 0.83
C TYR A 13 -12.28 20.06 0.48
N GLY A 14 -12.07 19.20 -0.52
CA GLY A 14 -10.77 18.76 -1.02
C GLY A 14 -9.97 19.87 -1.70
N ALA A 15 -9.53 20.87 -0.92
CA ALA A 15 -8.43 21.77 -1.25
C ALA A 15 -7.16 21.42 -0.42
N GLY A 16 -7.05 20.17 0.03
CA GLY A 16 -5.85 19.62 0.65
C GLY A 16 -4.89 19.08 -0.39
N THR A 17 -4.02 19.95 -0.94
CA THR A 17 -2.85 19.51 -1.68
C THR A 17 -1.83 18.88 -0.71
N THR A 18 -2.08 17.69 -0.16
CA THR A 18 -1.08 16.90 0.61
C THR A 18 -1.46 15.46 1.00
N ASP A 19 -2.70 14.97 0.83
CA ASP A 19 -3.13 13.73 1.51
C ASP A 19 -2.39 12.44 1.11
N TYR A 20 -1.83 12.38 -0.10
CA TYR A 20 -1.01 11.25 -0.54
C TYR A 20 0.48 11.45 -0.33
N TRP A 21 0.92 12.57 0.26
CA TRP A 21 2.33 12.90 0.49
C TRP A 21 2.63 13.00 1.98
N SER A 22 3.57 12.20 2.49
CA SER A 22 3.98 12.27 3.89
C SER A 22 5.13 13.28 4.10
N ASN A 23 4.87 14.33 4.88
CA ASN A 23 5.89 15.31 5.29
C ASN A 23 6.66 14.92 6.57
N ARG A 24 6.34 13.77 7.17
CA ARG A 24 6.94 13.33 8.45
C ARG A 24 7.83 12.10 8.32
N PHE A 25 7.44 11.18 7.46
CA PHE A 25 8.07 9.86 7.33
C PHE A 25 8.21 9.49 5.86
N GLN A 26 9.34 8.88 5.52
CA GLN A 26 9.62 8.32 4.20
C GLN A 26 10.51 7.08 4.37
N TRP A 27 10.21 6.02 3.62
CA TRP A 27 11.11 4.88 3.52
C TRP A 27 12.33 5.21 2.66
N LEU A 28 13.51 4.77 3.12
CA LEU A 28 14.75 4.95 2.38
C LEU A 28 15.03 3.69 1.54
N PRO A 29 15.02 3.80 0.20
CA PRO A 29 15.30 2.66 -0.66
C PRO A 29 16.79 2.33 -0.70
N SER A 30 17.10 1.09 -1.05
CA SER A 30 18.43 0.65 -1.45
C SER A 30 18.54 0.62 -2.97
N ASN A 31 19.71 1.00 -3.49
CA ASN A 31 20.00 0.88 -4.92
C ASN A 31 20.35 -0.57 -5.26
N VAL A 32 19.77 -1.09 -6.33
CA VAL A 32 19.97 -2.46 -6.80
C VAL A 32 20.37 -2.44 -8.28
N ALA A 33 21.53 -2.99 -8.60
CA ALA A 33 21.99 -3.17 -9.97
C ALA A 33 21.65 -4.58 -10.46
N PHE A 34 21.33 -4.72 -11.75
CA PHE A 34 21.22 -6.04 -12.37
C PHE A 34 22.62 -6.61 -12.63
N SER A 35 22.78 -7.91 -12.41
CA SER A 35 24.02 -8.64 -12.72
C SER A 35 23.77 -9.71 -13.77
N ASP A 36 24.84 -10.36 -14.22
CA ASP A 36 24.75 -11.50 -15.12
C ASP A 36 23.92 -12.65 -14.53
N ASN A 37 23.47 -13.57 -15.39
CA ASN A 37 22.71 -14.77 -15.04
C ASN A 37 21.43 -14.50 -14.23
N ASP A 38 20.66 -13.48 -14.61
CA ASP A 38 19.44 -13.05 -13.91
C ASP A 38 19.67 -12.72 -12.42
N GLY A 39 20.89 -12.38 -12.03
CA GLY A 39 21.18 -11.92 -10.67
C GLY A 39 20.86 -10.45 -10.46
N VAL A 40 20.98 -10.02 -9.21
CA VAL A 40 20.97 -8.62 -8.80
C VAL A 40 22.02 -8.40 -7.71
N LYS A 41 22.47 -7.16 -7.58
CA LYS A 41 23.40 -6.73 -6.53
C LYS A 41 22.90 -5.49 -5.82
N ILE A 42 22.88 -5.56 -4.49
CA ILE A 42 22.56 -4.41 -3.66
C ILE A 42 23.80 -3.51 -3.60
N MET A 43 23.69 -2.30 -4.10
CA MET A 43 24.79 -1.35 -4.26
C MET A 43 24.91 -0.34 -3.11
N SER A 44 23.88 -0.21 -2.27
CA SER A 44 23.86 0.66 -1.11
C SER A 44 23.49 -0.12 0.17
N TYR A 45 23.52 0.54 1.33
CA TYR A 45 23.05 -0.11 2.56
C TYR A 45 21.53 -0.32 2.52
N ILE A 46 21.04 -1.32 3.26
CA ILE A 46 19.63 -1.48 3.58
C ILE A 46 19.40 -0.78 4.91
N ASN A 47 18.40 0.10 4.98
CA ASN A 47 18.11 0.84 6.19
C ASN A 47 17.87 -0.13 7.37
N ASN A 48 18.49 0.14 8.52
CA ASN A 48 18.49 -0.73 9.72
C ASN A 48 19.13 -2.12 9.56
N LEU A 49 19.86 -2.40 8.48
CA LEU A 49 20.56 -3.67 8.28
C LEU A 49 22.03 -3.44 7.88
N HIS A 50 22.93 -3.62 8.84
CA HIS A 50 24.33 -3.26 8.64
C HIS A 50 25.08 -4.27 7.72
N PRO A 51 25.74 -3.83 6.62
CA PRO A 51 26.30 -4.72 5.59
C PRO A 51 27.48 -5.59 6.03
N LYS A 52 28.25 -5.17 7.04
CA LYS A 52 29.35 -5.98 7.61
C LYS A 52 28.86 -7.00 8.64
N HIS A 53 28.11 -6.55 9.65
CA HIS A 53 27.59 -7.43 10.71
C HIS A 53 26.61 -8.48 10.19
N HIS A 54 25.78 -8.13 9.19
CA HIS A 54 24.79 -9.03 8.60
C HIS A 54 25.15 -9.43 7.17
N LYS A 55 26.45 -9.55 6.86
CA LYS A 55 26.92 -9.85 5.49
C LYS A 55 26.25 -11.08 4.87
N SER A 56 25.92 -12.09 5.67
CA SER A 56 25.32 -13.35 5.21
C SER A 56 23.90 -13.21 4.67
N ILE A 57 23.12 -12.22 5.13
CA ILE A 57 21.72 -12.06 4.70
C ILE A 57 21.58 -11.34 3.37
N TYR A 58 22.54 -10.49 3.01
CA TYR A 58 22.51 -9.72 1.76
C TYR A 58 22.38 -10.61 0.51
N PRO A 59 23.18 -11.67 0.33
CA PRO A 59 23.01 -12.60 -0.79
C PRO A 59 21.64 -13.29 -0.82
N VAL A 60 21.01 -13.48 0.35
CA VAL A 60 19.67 -14.08 0.43
C VAL A 60 18.63 -13.08 -0.07
N ILE A 61 18.70 -11.82 0.36
CA ILE A 61 17.82 -10.75 -0.09
C ILE A 61 17.99 -10.49 -1.60
N GLU A 62 19.22 -10.49 -2.12
CA GLU A 62 19.48 -10.39 -3.56
C GLU A 62 18.76 -11.49 -4.35
N LYS A 63 18.81 -12.74 -3.87
CA LYS A 63 18.09 -13.86 -4.50
C LYS A 63 16.57 -13.63 -4.47
N PHE A 64 16.02 -13.14 -3.37
CA PHE A 64 14.60 -12.81 -3.29
C PHE A 64 14.22 -11.74 -4.31
N ILE A 65 14.94 -10.62 -4.35
CA ILE A 65 14.69 -9.54 -5.32
C ILE A 65 14.76 -10.09 -6.75
N ALA A 66 15.81 -10.85 -7.08
CA ALA A 66 15.97 -11.44 -8.40
C ALA A 66 14.79 -12.36 -8.81
N LYS A 67 14.25 -13.13 -7.86
CA LYS A 67 13.08 -14.00 -8.06
C LYS A 67 11.77 -13.23 -8.13
N SER A 68 11.70 -12.03 -7.56
CA SER A 68 10.52 -11.15 -7.65
C SER A 68 10.43 -10.38 -8.97
N ILE A 69 11.55 -10.16 -9.68
CA ILE A 69 11.58 -9.39 -10.94
C ILE A 69 10.50 -9.84 -11.94
N PRO A 70 10.32 -11.13 -12.28
CA PRO A 70 9.31 -11.53 -13.28
C PRO A 70 7.88 -11.19 -12.88
N ALA A 71 7.58 -11.22 -11.57
CA ALA A 71 6.27 -10.81 -11.07
C ALA A 71 6.09 -9.29 -11.14
N TRP A 72 7.15 -8.50 -10.86
CA TRP A 72 7.12 -7.05 -11.04
C TRP A 72 7.00 -6.65 -12.51
N ASP A 73 7.72 -7.32 -13.41
CA ASP A 73 7.57 -7.15 -14.86
C ASP A 73 6.11 -7.34 -15.26
N LEU A 74 5.46 -8.42 -14.81
CA LEU A 74 4.05 -8.69 -15.11
C LEU A 74 3.11 -7.61 -14.56
N VAL A 75 3.26 -7.23 -13.28
CA VAL A 75 2.38 -6.25 -12.63
C VAL A 75 2.55 -4.88 -13.27
N LEU A 76 3.77 -4.44 -13.54
CA LEU A 76 4.03 -3.13 -14.15
C LEU A 76 3.68 -3.11 -15.65
N SER A 77 3.77 -4.24 -16.35
CA SER A 77 3.23 -4.39 -17.72
C SER A 77 1.71 -4.35 -17.76
N SER A 78 1.05 -4.72 -16.66
CA SER A 78 -0.41 -4.79 -16.59
C SER A 78 -1.11 -3.43 -16.55
N TYR A 79 -0.35 -2.33 -16.54
CA TYR A 79 -0.86 -0.94 -16.56
C TYR A 79 -1.47 -0.53 -17.93
N VAL A 80 -1.54 -1.44 -18.90
CA VAL A 80 -2.34 -1.24 -20.11
C VAL A 80 -3.82 -1.32 -19.74
N VAL A 81 -4.50 -0.17 -19.77
CA VAL A 81 -5.95 0.08 -19.64
C VAL A 81 -6.76 -1.21 -19.47
N ARG A 82 -6.74 -1.79 -18.26
CA ARG A 82 -7.71 -2.82 -17.90
C ARG A 82 -8.98 -2.09 -17.53
N ASN A 83 -10.09 -2.48 -18.14
CA ASN A 83 -11.38 -2.03 -17.63
C ASN A 83 -11.46 -2.49 -16.16
N VAL A 84 -11.87 -1.63 -15.23
CA VAL A 84 -11.97 -1.99 -13.80
C VAL A 84 -12.81 -3.26 -13.58
N ASN A 85 -13.75 -3.54 -14.48
CA ASN A 85 -14.58 -4.75 -14.49
C ASN A 85 -13.82 -6.03 -14.88
N GLU A 86 -12.59 -5.93 -15.38
CA GLU A 86 -11.72 -7.06 -15.74
C GLU A 86 -10.75 -7.43 -14.61
N LEU A 87 -10.73 -6.67 -13.52
CA LEU A 87 -9.95 -7.01 -12.34
C LEU A 87 -10.61 -8.16 -11.59
N ARG A 88 -9.80 -9.03 -10.95
CA ARG A 88 -10.31 -10.12 -10.09
C ARG A 88 -11.23 -9.60 -8.99
N VAL A 89 -10.94 -8.41 -8.48
CA VAL A 89 -11.79 -7.67 -7.56
C VAL A 89 -12.07 -6.31 -8.22
N PRO A 90 -13.21 -6.15 -8.90
CA PRO A 90 -13.56 -4.89 -9.55
C PRO A 90 -13.90 -3.86 -8.48
N MET A 91 -13.09 -2.80 -8.38
CA MET A 91 -13.33 -1.70 -7.45
C MET A 91 -13.81 -0.49 -8.25
N THR A 92 -15.13 -0.34 -8.39
CA THR A 92 -15.77 0.79 -9.08
C THR A 92 -16.20 1.90 -8.13
N GLY A 93 -16.25 1.60 -6.83
CA GLY A 93 -16.66 2.51 -5.78
C GLY A 93 -16.54 1.84 -4.41
N THR A 94 -16.86 2.58 -3.36
CA THR A 94 -16.96 2.03 -2.00
C THR A 94 -18.42 1.96 -1.62
N GLU A 95 -18.90 0.75 -1.32
CA GLU A 95 -20.28 0.53 -0.91
C GLU A 95 -20.36 0.31 0.61
N TYR A 96 -21.44 0.79 1.21
CA TYR A 96 -21.64 0.72 2.65
C TYR A 96 -23.06 0.27 2.97
N GLU A 97 -23.18 -0.56 4.00
CA GLU A 97 -24.44 -0.78 4.70
C GLU A 97 -24.58 0.23 5.83
N PHE A 98 -25.82 0.63 6.11
CA PHE A 98 -26.16 1.57 7.18
C PHE A 98 -27.13 0.92 8.17
N PRO A 99 -26.66 0.04 9.08
CA PRO A 99 -27.53 -0.70 9.99
C PRO A 99 -28.38 0.20 10.90
N LEU A 100 -27.87 1.40 11.21
CA LEU A 100 -28.54 2.39 12.04
C LEU A 100 -29.23 3.51 11.22
N GLY A 101 -29.28 3.37 9.89
CA GLY A 101 -29.83 4.35 8.95
C GLY A 101 -28.79 5.24 8.29
N GLU A 102 -29.12 5.76 7.11
CA GLU A 102 -28.23 6.60 6.29
C GLU A 102 -28.02 8.03 6.83
N ARG A 103 -28.72 8.39 7.92
CA ARG A 103 -28.66 9.71 8.52
C ARG A 103 -28.52 9.60 10.03
N ALA A 104 -27.75 10.52 10.60
CA ALA A 104 -27.61 10.62 12.04
C ALA A 104 -28.97 10.93 12.71
N PRO A 105 -29.28 10.30 13.86
CA PRO A 105 -30.45 10.63 14.65
C PRO A 105 -30.51 12.11 15.04
N GLY A 106 -31.71 12.62 15.33
CA GLY A 106 -31.92 14.04 15.66
C GLY A 106 -31.12 14.55 16.86
N HIS A 107 -30.81 13.68 17.83
CA HIS A 107 -30.03 14.04 19.01
C HIS A 107 -28.52 14.22 18.75
N VAL A 108 -27.99 13.70 17.65
CA VAL A 108 -26.58 13.83 17.29
C VAL A 108 -26.33 15.25 16.78
N GLY A 109 -25.42 15.99 17.42
CA GLY A 109 -25.12 17.38 17.10
C GLY A 109 -26.18 18.38 17.60
N SER A 110 -27.06 17.97 18.52
CA SER A 110 -28.12 18.83 19.08
C SER A 110 -27.60 20.02 19.91
N GLU A 111 -26.32 19.98 20.28
CA GLU A 111 -25.58 21.03 20.95
C GLU A 111 -25.14 22.17 20.00
N PHE A 112 -25.22 21.94 18.69
CA PHE A 112 -24.89 22.92 17.64
C PHE A 112 -26.17 23.40 16.94
N THR A 113 -26.11 24.58 16.34
CA THR A 113 -27.17 25.11 15.49
C THR A 113 -26.98 24.64 14.05
N GLU A 114 -28.05 24.61 13.24
CA GLU A 114 -27.95 24.24 11.81
C GLU A 114 -27.10 25.22 10.99
N ASP A 115 -26.79 26.39 11.53
CA ASP A 115 -25.90 27.36 10.89
C ASP A 115 -24.41 27.12 11.23
N ASP A 116 -24.12 26.24 12.19
CA ASP A 116 -22.75 25.89 12.59
C ASP A 116 -22.20 24.77 11.68
N ASP A 117 -20.98 24.93 11.18
CA ASP A 117 -20.31 23.91 10.37
C ASP A 117 -20.18 22.58 11.16
N GLU A 118 -19.95 22.67 12.47
CA GLU A 118 -19.84 21.53 13.39
C GLU A 118 -21.10 20.65 13.42
N PHE A 119 -22.28 21.23 13.20
CA PHE A 119 -23.54 20.47 13.16
C PHE A 119 -23.52 19.40 12.06
N TYR A 120 -23.06 19.79 10.86
CA TYR A 120 -22.95 18.86 9.73
C TYR A 120 -21.78 17.90 9.92
N GLU A 121 -20.64 18.38 10.43
CA GLU A 121 -19.46 17.54 10.68
C GLU A 121 -19.76 16.38 11.64
N VAL A 122 -20.41 16.66 12.78
CA VAL A 122 -20.73 15.64 13.79
C VAL A 122 -21.73 14.62 13.26
N LYS A 123 -22.73 15.06 12.51
CA LYS A 123 -23.71 14.14 11.87
C LYS A 123 -23.06 13.27 10.81
N GLU A 124 -22.20 13.84 9.96
CA GLU A 124 -21.44 13.06 8.99
C GLU A 124 -20.50 12.06 9.66
N GLN A 125 -19.81 12.48 10.73
CA GLN A 125 -18.90 11.62 11.47
C GLN A 125 -19.65 10.44 12.07
N TRP A 126 -20.83 10.67 12.66
CA TRP A 126 -21.70 9.59 13.13
C TRP A 126 -22.03 8.60 12.02
N VAL A 127 -22.37 9.06 10.81
CA VAL A 127 -22.64 8.17 9.67
C VAL A 127 -21.37 7.39 9.28
N ARG A 128 -20.18 8.02 9.30
CA ARG A 128 -18.90 7.35 9.02
C ARG A 128 -18.53 6.28 10.04
N ASP A 129 -18.86 6.51 11.31
CA ASP A 129 -18.54 5.61 12.41
C ASP A 129 -19.52 4.42 12.49
N ASN A 130 -20.75 4.60 12.01
CA ASN A 130 -21.81 3.59 12.09
C ASN A 130 -22.12 2.87 10.77
N ARG A 131 -21.52 3.29 9.66
CA ARG A 131 -21.60 2.56 8.39
C ARG A 131 -20.66 1.34 8.39
N VAL A 132 -21.08 0.28 7.72
CA VAL A 132 -20.28 -0.94 7.57
C VAL A 132 -19.83 -1.05 6.12
N LEU A 133 -18.51 -1.15 5.91
CA LEU A 133 -17.95 -1.34 4.57
C LEU A 133 -18.38 -2.69 4.00
N ILE A 134 -19.06 -2.67 2.85
CA ILE A 134 -19.30 -3.88 2.07
C ILE A 134 -18.00 -4.23 1.36
N LYS A 135 -17.41 -5.37 1.72
CA LYS A 135 -16.18 -5.85 1.08
C LYS A 135 -16.56 -6.41 -0.29
N PRO A 136 -15.95 -5.93 -1.39
CA PRO A 136 -16.22 -6.49 -2.70
C PRO A 136 -15.75 -7.95 -2.74
N ASP A 137 -16.60 -8.83 -3.26
CA ASP A 137 -16.22 -10.21 -3.48
C ASP A 137 -15.35 -10.34 -4.73
N ALA A 138 -14.43 -11.31 -4.70
CA ALA A 138 -13.65 -11.65 -5.87
C ALA A 138 -14.55 -12.35 -6.90
N LEU A 139 -14.45 -11.93 -8.16
CA LEU A 139 -15.09 -12.63 -9.26
C LEU A 139 -14.55 -14.07 -9.36
N THR A 140 -15.39 -14.98 -9.84
CA THR A 140 -14.98 -16.35 -10.16
C THR A 140 -13.76 -16.32 -11.05
N TYR A 141 -12.71 -17.07 -10.67
CA TYR A 141 -11.49 -17.11 -11.45
C TYR A 141 -11.78 -17.66 -12.85
N ASP A 142 -11.61 -16.79 -13.85
CA ASP A 142 -11.66 -17.16 -15.26
C ASP A 142 -10.23 -17.09 -15.84
N PRO A 143 -9.60 -18.24 -16.14
CA PRO A 143 -8.29 -18.25 -16.79
C PRO A 143 -8.34 -17.69 -18.22
N VAL A 144 -9.54 -17.46 -18.78
CA VAL A 144 -9.80 -16.96 -20.14
C VAL A 144 -10.08 -15.45 -20.13
N ILE A 145 -9.30 -14.65 -19.38
CA ILE A 145 -9.18 -13.21 -19.67
C ILE A 145 -8.31 -13.03 -20.94
N ARG A 146 -8.97 -13.39 -22.06
CA ARG A 146 -8.88 -12.99 -23.47
C ARG A 146 -7.52 -12.81 -24.14
N LYS A 147 -7.30 -13.66 -25.14
CA LYS A 147 -6.56 -13.38 -26.38
C LYS A 147 -7.11 -12.08 -27.01
N GLY A 148 -6.42 -10.94 -26.90
CA GLY A 148 -6.85 -9.77 -27.69
C GLY A 148 -6.36 -8.39 -27.27
N SER A 149 -5.88 -8.19 -26.04
CA SER A 149 -5.15 -6.97 -25.73
C SER A 149 -3.70 -7.17 -26.19
N ASN A 150 -3.29 -6.39 -27.19
CA ASN A 150 -1.88 -6.24 -27.52
C ASN A 150 -1.15 -5.97 -26.20
N ALA A 151 -0.37 -6.93 -25.71
CA ALA A 151 0.59 -6.62 -24.68
C ALA A 151 1.48 -5.54 -25.32
N VAL A 152 1.28 -4.29 -24.91
CA VAL A 152 2.33 -3.29 -24.99
C VAL A 152 3.56 -4.00 -24.45
N GLU A 153 4.63 -4.06 -25.24
CA GLU A 153 5.77 -4.95 -25.01
C GLU A 153 6.03 -5.09 -23.51
N PRO A 154 5.97 -6.32 -22.96
CA PRO A 154 6.02 -6.51 -21.53
C PRO A 154 7.26 -5.80 -20.99
N LEU A 155 7.05 -4.93 -20.00
CA LEU A 155 8.12 -4.25 -19.30
C LEU A 155 9.12 -5.31 -18.86
N ASN A 156 10.33 -5.24 -19.39
CA ASN A 156 11.46 -6.02 -18.92
C ASN A 156 12.33 -5.09 -18.07
N LEU A 157 12.20 -5.17 -16.75
CA LEU A 157 12.95 -4.32 -15.83
C LEU A 157 14.46 -4.46 -16.02
N ARG A 158 14.94 -5.67 -16.32
CA ARG A 158 16.38 -5.95 -16.50
C ARG A 158 16.95 -5.21 -17.70
N GLU A 159 16.25 -5.25 -18.83
CA GLU A 159 16.69 -4.57 -20.05
C GLU A 159 16.50 -3.06 -19.95
N HIS A 160 15.33 -2.59 -19.51
CA HIS A 160 15.03 -1.16 -19.42
C HIS A 160 15.90 -0.42 -18.41
N PHE A 161 16.20 -1.05 -17.27
CA PHE A 161 16.97 -0.44 -16.18
C PHE A 161 18.35 -1.06 -16.01
N LYS A 162 18.89 -1.70 -17.06
CA LYS A 162 20.20 -2.35 -17.05
C LYS A 162 21.33 -1.44 -16.55
N LYS A 163 21.33 -0.18 -16.98
CA LYS A 163 22.38 0.81 -16.67
C LYS A 163 22.14 1.52 -15.34
N SER A 164 20.89 1.85 -15.03
CA SER A 164 20.53 2.64 -13.85
C SER A 164 20.32 1.79 -12.60
N GLY A 165 19.97 0.51 -12.77
CA GLY A 165 19.40 -0.29 -11.71
C GLY A 165 17.99 0.18 -11.31
N ILE A 166 17.51 -0.37 -10.20
CA ILE A 166 16.22 -0.03 -9.57
C ILE A 166 16.43 0.32 -8.10
N GLN A 167 15.40 0.90 -7.49
CA GLN A 167 15.34 1.17 -6.07
C GLN A 167 14.40 0.18 -5.39
N VAL A 168 14.85 -0.43 -4.29
CA VAL A 168 14.09 -1.44 -3.55
C VAL A 168 14.09 -1.11 -2.08
N ILE A 169 12.92 -1.09 -1.46
CA ILE A 169 12.75 -1.02 -0.01
C ILE A 169 12.60 -2.46 0.50
N VAL A 170 13.41 -2.83 1.49
CA VAL A 170 13.36 -4.17 2.11
C VAL A 170 12.80 -4.04 3.51
N LYS A 171 11.75 -4.81 3.78
CA LYS A 171 11.11 -4.91 5.09
C LYS A 171 11.06 -6.37 5.51
N LEU A 172 11.62 -6.66 6.68
CA LEU A 172 11.58 -7.97 7.33
C LEU A 172 10.78 -7.79 8.61
N ALA A 173 9.76 -8.62 8.80
CA ALA A 173 8.91 -8.57 9.98
C ALA A 173 8.65 -9.99 10.47
N ASN A 174 8.73 -10.16 11.80
CA ASN A 174 8.51 -11.44 12.46
C ASN A 174 7.44 -11.23 13.54
N ILE A 175 6.57 -12.21 13.69
CA ILE A 175 5.59 -12.26 14.76
C ILE A 175 5.88 -13.54 15.54
N HIS A 176 6.32 -13.41 16.79
CA HIS A 176 6.63 -14.53 17.66
C HIS A 176 5.57 -14.61 18.76
N LEU A 177 4.62 -15.54 18.61
CA LEU A 177 3.62 -15.83 19.63
C LEU A 177 4.15 -16.92 20.56
N THR A 178 3.89 -16.78 21.85
CA THR A 178 4.25 -17.79 22.86
C THR A 178 3.04 -18.11 23.72
N PRO A 179 2.97 -19.25 24.43
CA PRO A 179 1.87 -19.48 25.37
C PRO A 179 1.71 -18.36 26.41
N THR A 180 2.80 -17.69 26.79
CA THR A 180 2.82 -16.55 27.70
C THR A 180 2.51 -15.20 27.04
N ASN A 181 2.58 -15.13 25.71
CA ASN A 181 2.24 -13.94 24.92
C ASN A 181 1.58 -14.39 23.61
N PRO A 182 0.31 -14.85 23.68
CA PRO A 182 -0.34 -15.53 22.55
C PRO A 182 -0.97 -14.57 21.54
N GLU A 183 -1.00 -13.27 21.84
CA GLU A 183 -1.69 -12.27 21.02
C GLU A 183 -0.71 -11.30 20.36
N TYR A 184 -1.00 -10.98 19.10
CA TYR A 184 -0.37 -9.88 18.38
C TYR A 184 -1.46 -8.88 18.01
N SER A 185 -1.38 -7.67 18.57
CA SER A 185 -2.36 -6.60 18.37
C SER A 185 -2.41 -6.03 16.94
N GLY A 186 -1.59 -6.55 16.02
CA GLY A 186 -1.41 -5.99 14.70
C GLY A 186 -0.42 -4.81 14.68
N GLY A 187 -0.01 -4.43 13.48
CA GLY A 187 0.76 -3.20 13.25
C GLY A 187 -0.16 -2.00 13.08
N SER A 188 0.38 -0.79 13.22
CA SER A 188 -0.34 0.44 12.88
C SER A 188 -0.73 0.43 11.40
N TRP A 189 -2.02 0.66 11.11
CA TRP A 189 -2.50 0.74 9.74
C TRP A 189 -1.80 1.89 9.01
N HIS A 190 -1.16 1.58 7.89
CA HIS A 190 -0.50 2.56 7.04
C HIS A 190 -0.66 2.14 5.58
N ILE A 191 -0.85 3.14 4.72
CA ILE A 191 -0.79 2.93 3.27
C ILE A 191 0.69 2.96 2.90
N GLU A 192 1.21 1.81 2.45
CA GLU A 192 2.52 1.72 1.78
C GLU A 192 2.37 2.27 0.35
N GLY A 193 3.31 3.09 -0.11
CA GLY A 193 3.29 3.67 -1.46
C GLY A 193 2.68 5.07 -1.51
N LYS A 194 2.89 5.88 -0.47
CA LYS A 194 2.61 7.32 -0.57
C LYS A 194 3.42 7.95 -1.71
N LEU A 195 2.98 9.08 -2.23
CA LEU A 195 3.62 9.79 -3.34
C LEU A 195 5.10 10.05 -3.10
N ASN A 196 5.53 10.31 -1.86
CA ASN A 196 6.94 10.51 -1.52
C ASN A 196 7.78 9.22 -1.47
N GLU A 197 7.13 8.05 -1.45
CA GLU A 197 7.78 6.74 -1.43
C GLU A 197 7.92 6.15 -2.82
N HIS A 198 7.07 6.57 -3.78
CA HIS A 198 7.09 6.15 -5.18
C HIS A 198 7.10 4.61 -5.38
N ILE A 199 6.44 3.87 -4.50
CA ILE A 199 6.36 2.40 -4.59
C ILE A 199 5.35 2.03 -5.67
N CYS A 200 5.82 1.35 -6.72
CA CYS A 200 4.98 0.93 -7.85
C CYS A 200 4.64 -0.57 -7.84
N ALA A 201 5.35 -1.38 -7.07
CA ALA A 201 5.12 -2.80 -6.92
C ALA A 201 5.66 -3.33 -5.58
N THR A 202 5.01 -4.35 -5.03
CA THR A 202 5.42 -5.03 -3.79
C THR A 202 5.44 -6.53 -4.03
N ALA A 203 6.44 -7.22 -3.48
CA ALA A 203 6.45 -8.66 -3.35
C ALA A 203 6.52 -9.04 -1.87
N LEU A 204 5.69 -10.00 -1.46
CA LEU A 204 5.67 -10.54 -0.10
C LEU A 204 6.07 -12.01 -0.13
N TYR A 205 6.92 -12.41 0.80
CA TYR A 205 7.34 -13.79 0.98
C TYR A 205 7.27 -14.17 2.45
N TYR A 206 6.43 -15.15 2.77
CA TYR A 206 6.37 -15.78 4.08
C TYR A 206 7.42 -16.88 4.12
N TYR A 207 8.49 -16.66 4.88
CA TYR A 207 9.60 -17.60 4.95
C TYR A 207 9.41 -18.69 6.02
N ASP A 208 8.51 -18.46 6.98
CA ASP A 208 8.16 -19.40 8.04
C ASP A 208 6.71 -19.12 8.51
N ASN A 209 5.98 -20.19 8.81
CA ASN A 209 4.60 -20.14 9.31
C ASN A 209 4.29 -21.49 10.00
N GLU A 210 3.81 -21.44 11.24
CA GLU A 210 3.36 -22.59 12.04
C GLU A 210 1.85 -22.53 12.28
#